data_AF-A0A1G6GNF5-F1
#
_entry.id   AF-A0A1G6GNF5-F1
#
_cell.length_a   1.000
_cell.length_b   1.000
_cell.length_c   1.000
_cell.angle_alpha   90.00
_cell.angle_beta   90.00
_cell.angle_gamma   90.00
#
_symmetry.space_group_name_H-M   'P 1'
#
loop_
_entity.id
_entity.type
_entity.pdbx_description
1 polymer ?
#
loop_
_entity_poly.entity_id
_entity_poly.type
_entity_poly.pdbx_seq_one_letter_code
_entity_poly.pdbx_strand_id
1 'polypeptide(L)'
;MESNLTQHLCAGKCTDYKEEQCNTCLVQQIEKREFNLGLAPDDAYVQYDFIKGDVVVYSHRIADNSLETVEDFVLDEYYRLDGGQIIHKDDIQLASPAELKAKRRLDQPIALFVSE
;
A
#
# COMPACT_ATOMS: atom_id res chain seq x y z
N MET A 1 -37.65 -2.45 -4.69
CA MET A 1 -36.32 -1.81 -4.72
C MET A 1 -35.62 -2.28 -3.47
N GLU A 2 -34.76 -3.30 -3.59
CA GLU A 2 -34.08 -3.85 -2.41
C GLU A 2 -33.01 -2.85 -1.97
N SER A 3 -33.14 -2.35 -0.75
CA SER A 3 -32.14 -1.49 -0.16
C SER A 3 -30.88 -2.31 0.14
N ASN A 4 -29.79 -2.06 -0.59
CA ASN A 4 -28.45 -2.62 -0.31
C ASN A 4 -27.84 -2.08 1.01
N LEU A 5 -28.68 -1.64 1.95
CA LEU A 5 -28.32 -0.98 3.22
C LEU A 5 -27.93 -1.98 4.32
N THR A 6 -28.14 -3.28 4.14
CA THR A 6 -28.14 -4.22 5.27
C THR A 6 -26.78 -4.57 5.86
N GLN A 7 -25.64 -4.21 5.26
CA GLN A 7 -24.31 -4.43 5.86
C GLN A 7 -23.29 -3.37 5.44
N HIS A 8 -23.67 -2.10 5.50
CA HIS A 8 -22.76 -1.03 5.12
C HIS A 8 -21.61 -0.89 6.14
N LEU A 9 -20.34 -1.04 5.70
CA LEU A 9 -19.13 -0.97 6.53
C LEU A 9 -18.99 0.32 7.36
N CYS A 10 -19.72 1.37 6.99
CA CYS A 10 -19.72 2.65 7.69
C CYS A 10 -20.80 2.77 8.78
N ALA A 11 -21.60 1.73 9.03
CA ALA A 11 -22.57 1.71 10.13
C ALA A 11 -21.88 2.09 11.44
N GLY A 12 -22.28 3.23 12.03
CA GLY A 12 -21.70 3.79 13.25
C GLY A 12 -20.35 4.52 13.11
N LYS A 13 -19.79 4.66 11.88
CA LYS A 13 -18.50 5.32 11.62
C LYS A 13 -18.62 6.67 10.90
N CYS A 14 -19.74 6.94 10.23
CA CYS A 14 -19.99 8.22 9.57
C CYS A 14 -20.83 9.14 10.46
N THR A 15 -20.29 10.31 10.79
CA THR A 15 -20.97 11.33 11.61
C THR A 15 -22.20 11.92 10.92
N ASP A 16 -22.27 11.84 9.59
CA ASP A 16 -23.39 12.32 8.76
C ASP A 16 -24.23 11.17 8.15
N TYR A 17 -24.32 10.03 8.83
CA TYR A 17 -25.11 8.89 8.35
C TYR A 17 -26.62 9.23 8.36
N LYS A 18 -27.20 9.50 7.19
CA LYS A 18 -28.62 9.83 6.99
C LYS A 18 -29.43 8.71 6.34
N GLU A 19 -29.15 7.45 6.69
CA GLU A 19 -29.77 6.27 6.04
C GLU A 19 -29.53 6.21 4.50
N GLU A 20 -28.62 7.04 3.99
CA GLU A 20 -28.15 7.10 2.61
C GLU A 20 -26.68 6.64 2.55
N GLN A 21 -26.19 6.29 1.35
CA GLN A 21 -24.78 5.97 1.16
C GLN A 21 -23.91 7.18 1.55
N CYS A 22 -22.90 6.95 2.38
CA CYS A 22 -21.98 8.00 2.81
C CYS A 22 -21.13 8.50 1.62
N ASN A 23 -20.76 9.78 1.58
CA ASN A 23 -19.94 10.33 0.48
C ASN A 23 -18.63 9.54 0.24
N THR A 24 -17.91 9.18 1.29
CA THR A 24 -16.69 8.36 1.20
C THR A 24 -16.96 6.98 0.57
N CYS A 25 -18.09 6.39 0.92
CA CYS A 25 -18.52 5.08 0.46
C CYS A 25 -18.98 5.13 -1.00
N LEU A 26 -19.64 6.23 -1.37
CA LEU A 26 -20.07 6.52 -2.74
C LEU A 26 -18.86 6.70 -3.66
N VAL A 27 -17.84 7.44 -3.24
CA VAL A 27 -16.58 7.60 -3.98
C VAL A 27 -15.93 6.25 -4.28
N GLN A 28 -15.77 5.39 -3.26
CA GLN A 28 -15.18 4.05 -3.45
C GLN A 28 -15.99 3.14 -4.40
N GLN A 29 -17.32 3.28 -4.45
CA GLN A 29 -18.15 2.53 -5.40
C GLN A 29 -18.02 3.06 -6.82
N ILE A 30 -17.89 4.39 -6.98
CA ILE A 30 -17.66 5.03 -8.28
C ILE A 30 -16.31 4.58 -8.84
N GLU A 31 -15.23 4.69 -8.06
CA GLU A 31 -13.88 4.30 -8.50
C GLU A 31 -13.81 2.82 -8.92
N LYS A 32 -14.41 1.91 -8.13
CA LYS A 32 -14.50 0.48 -8.50
C LYS A 32 -15.27 0.24 -9.79
N ARG A 33 -16.34 1.02 -10.02
CA ARG A 33 -17.15 0.90 -11.22
C ARG A 33 -16.42 1.46 -12.44
N GLU A 34 -15.73 2.59 -12.29
CA GLU A 34 -14.92 3.20 -13.35
C GLU A 34 -13.77 2.28 -13.77
N PHE A 35 -13.14 1.60 -12.79
CA PHE A 35 -12.12 0.60 -13.03
C PHE A 35 -12.67 -0.60 -13.83
N ASN A 36 -13.78 -1.19 -13.39
CA ASN A 36 -14.42 -2.32 -14.09
C ASN A 36 -14.90 -1.98 -15.51
N LEU A 37 -15.27 -0.71 -15.75
CA LEU A 37 -15.73 -0.23 -17.05
C LEU A 37 -14.58 0.23 -17.96
N GLY A 38 -13.34 0.26 -17.46
CA GLY A 38 -12.17 0.75 -18.21
C GLY A 38 -12.32 2.20 -18.66
N LEU A 39 -13.03 3.02 -17.89
CA LEU A 39 -13.34 4.42 -18.27
C LEU A 39 -12.12 5.34 -18.19
N ALA A 40 -11.13 4.97 -17.39
CA ALA A 40 -9.83 5.60 -17.33
C ALA A 40 -8.75 4.56 -17.68
N PRO A 41 -7.68 4.96 -18.37
CA PRO A 41 -6.58 4.05 -18.66
C PRO A 41 -5.93 3.57 -17.35
N ASP A 42 -5.34 2.36 -17.35
CA ASP A 42 -4.82 1.74 -16.13
C ASP A 42 -3.77 2.61 -15.40
N ASP A 43 -3.05 3.47 -16.13
CA ASP A 43 -2.09 4.45 -15.62
C ASP A 43 -2.73 5.69 -14.96
N ALA A 44 -4.02 5.93 -15.18
CA ALA A 44 -4.81 6.90 -14.43
C ALA A 44 -5.23 6.37 -13.05
N TYR A 45 -5.07 5.06 -12.80
CA TYR A 45 -5.17 4.48 -11.47
C TYR A 45 -3.78 4.34 -10.87
N VAL A 46 -3.58 4.86 -9.66
CA VAL A 46 -2.30 4.70 -8.95
C VAL A 46 -2.08 3.22 -8.69
N GLN A 47 -1.14 2.60 -9.43
CA GLN A 47 -0.64 1.28 -9.10
C GLN A 47 0.25 1.40 -7.86
N TYR A 48 -0.15 0.70 -6.80
CA TYR A 48 0.67 0.58 -5.60
C TYR A 48 1.73 -0.49 -5.83
N ASP A 49 2.99 -0.12 -5.63
CA ASP A 49 4.13 -1.04 -5.69
C ASP A 49 4.16 -1.98 -4.47
N PHE A 50 3.50 -1.59 -3.37
CA PHE A 50 3.42 -2.36 -2.13
C PHE A 50 1.98 -2.38 -1.60
N ILE A 51 1.59 -3.49 -0.96
CA ILE A 51 0.29 -3.64 -0.31
C ILE A 51 0.43 -3.69 1.20
N LYS A 52 -0.65 -3.37 1.92
CA LYS A 52 -0.70 -3.50 3.38
C LYS A 52 -0.31 -4.91 3.83
N GLY A 53 0.62 -5.00 4.77
CA GLY A 53 1.17 -6.25 5.28
C GLY A 53 2.44 -6.73 4.57
N ASP A 54 2.84 -6.09 3.46
CA ASP A 54 4.14 -6.36 2.86
C ASP A 54 5.25 -5.94 3.81
N VAL A 55 6.29 -6.77 3.88
CA VAL A 55 7.49 -6.48 4.64
C VAL A 55 8.52 -5.89 3.69
N VAL A 56 8.94 -4.67 4.00
CA VAL A 56 9.88 -3.88 3.20
C VAL A 56 11.17 -3.65 3.98
N VAL A 57 12.25 -3.46 3.23
CA VAL A 57 13.55 -3.00 3.72
C VAL A 57 13.80 -1.60 3.20
N TYR A 58 14.52 -0.79 3.97
CA TYR A 58 14.95 0.51 3.50
C TYR A 58 15.96 0.40 2.36
N SER A 59 15.88 1.30 1.39
CA SER A 59 16.85 1.42 0.32
C SER A 59 18.25 1.72 0.90
N HIS A 60 19.29 1.42 0.12
CA HIS A 60 20.69 1.67 0.50
C HIS A 60 21.00 3.14 0.82
N ARG A 61 20.09 4.08 0.49
CA ARG A 61 20.21 5.49 0.85
C ARG A 61 19.99 5.74 2.34
N ILE A 62 19.34 4.79 3.02
CA ILE A 62 19.03 4.84 4.44
C ILE A 62 19.90 3.79 5.15
N ALA A 63 20.65 4.23 6.16
CA ALA A 63 21.57 3.38 6.90
C ALA A 63 20.88 2.38 7.85
N ASP A 64 19.55 2.41 7.93
CA ASP A 64 18.76 1.47 8.71
C ASP A 64 18.67 0.12 8.01
N ASN A 65 18.83 -0.94 8.79
CA ASN A 65 18.75 -2.32 8.35
C ASN A 65 17.52 -3.04 8.92
N SER A 66 16.59 -2.34 9.58
CA SER A 66 15.34 -2.92 10.04
C SER A 66 14.46 -3.34 8.85
N LEU A 67 13.56 -4.27 9.15
CA LEU A 67 12.44 -4.58 8.29
C LEU A 67 11.24 -3.86 8.87
N GLU A 68 10.45 -3.27 8.00
CA GLU A 68 9.22 -2.57 8.34
C GLU A 68 8.05 -3.18 7.59
N THR A 69 6.87 -3.10 8.17
CA THR A 69 5.64 -3.56 7.50
C THR A 69 4.89 -2.36 6.97
N VAL A 70 4.37 -2.48 5.75
CA VAL A 70 3.46 -1.48 5.19
C VAL A 70 2.14 -1.52 5.95
N GLU A 71 1.82 -0.45 6.67
CA GLU A 71 0.59 -0.29 7.45
C GLU A 71 -0.54 0.25 6.59
N ASP A 72 -0.25 1.28 5.78
CA ASP A 72 -1.25 1.97 4.97
C ASP A 72 -0.60 2.71 3.79
N PHE A 73 -1.43 3.06 2.81
CA PHE A 73 -1.04 3.87 1.66
C PHE A 73 -1.27 5.36 1.94
N VAL A 74 -0.37 6.22 1.45
CA VAL A 74 -0.48 7.68 1.48
C VAL A 74 -0.39 8.22 0.04
N LEU A 75 -1.17 9.26 -0.27
CA LEU A 75 -1.13 9.90 -1.60
C LEU A 75 0.30 10.29 -2.02
N ASP A 76 0.50 10.38 -3.35
CA ASP A 76 1.74 10.85 -3.97
C ASP A 76 2.95 9.92 -3.77
N GLU A 77 2.76 8.61 -3.92
CA GLU A 77 3.83 7.60 -3.87
C GLU A 77 4.46 7.35 -2.48
N TYR A 78 3.76 7.74 -1.42
CA TYR A 78 4.19 7.51 -0.04
C TYR A 78 3.46 6.33 0.61
N TYR A 79 4.16 5.68 1.54
CA TYR A 79 3.63 4.56 2.32
C TYR A 79 3.83 4.85 3.81
N ARG A 80 2.84 4.46 4.61
CA ARG A 80 2.93 4.46 6.07
C ARG A 80 3.44 3.09 6.52
N LEU A 81 4.46 3.10 7.35
CA LEU A 81 5.02 1.91 7.99
C LEU A 81 4.45 1.74 9.39
N ASP A 82 4.45 0.51 9.92
CA ASP A 82 3.96 0.17 11.27
C ASP A 82 4.61 1.01 12.39
N GLY A 83 5.85 1.48 12.19
CA GLY A 83 6.53 2.41 13.08
C GLY A 83 5.94 3.84 13.10
N GLY A 84 4.88 4.10 12.32
CA GLY A 84 4.25 5.41 12.15
C GLY A 84 4.99 6.34 11.17
N GLN A 85 6.10 5.88 10.60
CA GLN A 85 6.89 6.63 9.62
C GLN A 85 6.19 6.66 8.26
N ILE A 86 6.30 7.79 7.55
CA ILE A 86 5.88 7.92 6.15
C ILE A 86 7.15 7.93 5.30
N ILE A 87 7.18 7.11 4.26
CA ILE A 87 8.34 6.93 3.39
C ILE A 87 7.94 6.92 1.92
N HIS A 88 8.80 7.46 1.06
CA HIS A 88 8.59 7.44 -0.38
C HIS A 88 8.90 6.05 -0.95
N LYS A 89 8.20 5.64 -2.01
CA LYS A 89 8.38 4.33 -2.64
C LYS A 89 9.83 3.99 -3.02
N ASP A 90 10.57 4.99 -3.50
CA ASP A 90 11.97 4.82 -3.96
C ASP A 90 12.96 4.56 -2.81
N ASP A 91 12.54 4.83 -1.57
CA ASP A 91 13.35 4.67 -0.38
C ASP A 91 13.07 3.35 0.35
N ILE A 92 12.20 2.49 -0.20
CA ILE A 92 11.91 1.14 0.30
C ILE A 92 11.89 0.10 -0.82
N GLN A 93 12.07 -1.16 -0.46
CA GLN A 93 12.05 -2.31 -1.37
C GLN A 93 11.43 -3.50 -0.66
N LEU A 94 10.82 -4.43 -1.41
CA LEU A 94 10.31 -5.69 -0.82
C LEU A 94 11.45 -6.49 -0.20
N ALA A 95 11.24 -6.98 1.02
CA ALA A 95 12.20 -7.82 1.71
C ALA A 95 12.37 -9.16 0.99
N SER A 96 13.61 -9.54 0.71
CA SER A 96 13.90 -10.85 0.14
C SER A 96 13.67 -11.98 1.16
N PRO A 97 13.45 -13.24 0.73
CA PRO A 97 13.32 -14.37 1.65
C PRO A 97 14.51 -14.55 2.60
N ALA A 98 15.71 -14.17 2.14
CA ALA A 98 16.92 -14.20 2.96
C ALA A 98 16.89 -13.15 4.08
N GLU A 99 16.41 -11.94 3.77
CA GLU A 99 16.25 -10.85 4.74
C GLU A 99 15.13 -11.13 5.73
N LEU A 100 14.00 -11.68 5.28
CA LEU A 100 12.92 -12.15 6.15
C LEU A 100 13.42 -13.19 7.16
N LYS A 101 14.22 -14.14 6.69
CA LYS A 101 14.85 -15.16 7.55
C LYS A 101 15.86 -14.55 8.52
N ALA A 102 16.62 -13.55 8.07
CA ALA A 102 17.62 -12.86 8.87
C ALA A 102 17.02 -11.80 9.81
N LYS A 103 15.76 -11.39 9.59
CA LYS A 103 15.07 -10.28 10.25
C LYS A 103 15.83 -8.96 10.20
N ARG A 104 16.62 -8.77 9.13
CA ARG A 104 17.37 -7.54 8.85
C ARG A 104 17.68 -7.46 7.37
N ARG A 105 17.87 -6.24 6.86
CA ARG A 105 18.45 -6.00 5.53
C ARG A 105 19.81 -6.67 5.45
N LEU A 106 20.07 -7.31 4.32
CA LEU A 106 21.36 -7.89 4.01
C LEU A 106 22.05 -6.97 3.02
N ASP A 107 23.37 -6.81 3.17
CA ASP A 107 24.16 -6.15 2.14
C ASP A 107 23.95 -6.92 0.82
N GLN A 108 23.75 -6.19 -0.27
CA GLN A 108 23.65 -6.84 -1.57
C GLN A 108 24.87 -7.75 -1.74
N PRO A 109 24.68 -9.00 -2.19
CA PRO A 109 25.81 -9.83 -2.53
C PRO A 109 26.63 -9.05 -3.56
N ILE A 110 27.86 -8.68 -3.20
CA ILE A 110 28.82 -8.15 -4.15
C ILE A 110 28.92 -9.25 -5.20
N ALA A 111 28.34 -9.01 -6.37
CA ALA A 111 28.57 -9.85 -7.53
C ALA A 111 30.05 -9.69 -7.85
N LEU A 112 30.89 -10.55 -7.26
CA LEU A 112 32.25 -10.77 -7.69
C LEU A 112 32.12 -11.39 -9.08
N PHE A 113 32.03 -10.53 -10.10
CA PHE A 113 32.21 -10.95 -11.47
C PHE A 113 33.66 -11.43 -11.59
N VAL A 114 33.86 -12.74 -11.44
CA VAL A 114 35.11 -13.39 -11.86
C VAL A 114 35.03 -13.43 -13.38
N SER A 115 35.72 -12.50 -14.03
CA SER A 115 36.03 -12.62 -15.45
C SER A 115 37.16 -13.64 -15.59
N GLU A 116 36.89 -14.80 -16.21
CA GLU A 116 37.92 -15.67 -16.79
C GLU A 116 38.44 -15.09 -18.12
#